data_AF-A0A1M6MK33-F1
#
_entry.id   AF-A0A1M6MK33-F1
#
_cell.length_a   1.000
_cell.length_b   1.000
_cell.length_c   1.000
_cell.angle_alpha   90.00
_cell.angle_beta   90.00
_cell.angle_gamma   90.00
#
_symmetry.space_group_name_H-M   'P 1'
#
loop_
_entity.id
_entity.type
_entity.pdbx_description
1 polymer ?
#
loop_
_entity_poly.entity_id
_entity_poly.type
_entity_poly.pdbx_seq_one_letter_code
_entity_poly.pdbx_strand_id
1 'polypeptide(L)'
;MPKEMYIFFGAVIGAVAAYITTKITVRNQVRIAEITAQKDVALQSDRLLHERVMAEVAIEREELRKMHAILSRVSLETSLTMSYIQSDNNMKLHEFRERYVESCHRLHEAKAISDIYYPEMSDSVCKIYGQANVFWGHQESVLRTDVKDERGVWEASLSKVIKTGDEISSYSRVLQEKIATRGKELKNAVGEKID
;
A
#
# COMPACT_ATOMS: atom_id res chain seq x y z
N MET A 1 32.51 69.76 -46.68
CA MET A 1 32.70 69.74 -45.22
C MET A 1 31.44 69.53 -44.37
N PRO A 2 30.23 70.06 -44.67
CA PRO A 2 29.08 69.84 -43.76
C PRO A 2 28.50 68.41 -43.82
N LYS A 3 28.39 67.80 -45.01
CA LYS A 3 27.79 66.45 -45.20
C LYS A 3 28.54 65.31 -44.47
N GLU A 4 29.87 65.32 -44.52
CA GLU A 4 30.70 64.29 -43.85
C GLU A 4 30.60 64.39 -42.32
N MET A 5 30.48 65.61 -41.79
CA MET A 5 30.28 65.85 -40.37
C MET A 5 28.90 65.35 -39.91
N TYR A 6 27.83 65.51 -40.71
CA TYR A 6 26.51 64.91 -40.43
C TYR A 6 26.53 63.37 -40.44
N ILE A 7 27.24 62.75 -41.37
CA ILE A 7 27.37 61.29 -41.44
C ILE A 7 28.13 60.76 -40.22
N PHE A 8 29.21 61.44 -39.82
CA PHE A 8 29.98 61.10 -38.63
C PHE A 8 29.16 61.23 -37.34
N PHE A 9 28.45 62.36 -37.13
CA PHE A 9 27.58 62.53 -35.98
C PHE A 9 26.40 61.53 -35.97
N GLY A 10 25.82 61.22 -37.13
CA GLY A 10 24.80 60.19 -37.27
C GLY A 10 25.30 58.78 -36.89
N ALA A 11 26.52 58.43 -37.30
CA ALA A 11 27.15 57.16 -36.96
C ALA A 11 27.48 57.06 -35.45
N VAL A 12 27.94 58.14 -34.83
CA VAL A 12 28.21 58.18 -33.38
C VAL A 12 26.92 58.06 -32.57
N ILE A 13 25.87 58.81 -32.93
CA ILE A 13 24.57 58.73 -32.27
C ILE A 13 23.96 57.32 -32.45
N GLY A 14 24.07 56.74 -33.65
CA GLY A 14 23.64 55.37 -33.93
C GLY A 14 24.38 54.33 -33.10
N ALA A 15 25.71 54.47 -32.95
CA ALA A 15 26.52 53.57 -32.14
C ALA A 15 26.20 53.68 -30.64
N VAL A 16 25.97 54.90 -30.12
CA VAL A 16 25.55 55.12 -28.73
C VAL A 16 24.16 54.53 -28.47
N ALA A 17 23.21 54.74 -29.39
CA ALA A 17 21.87 54.16 -29.29
C ALA A 17 21.92 52.62 -29.32
N ALA A 18 22.72 52.03 -30.23
CA ALA A 18 22.92 50.59 -30.30
C ALA A 18 23.57 50.03 -29.03
N TYR A 19 24.56 50.72 -28.46
CA TYR A 19 25.18 50.30 -27.20
C TYR A 19 24.19 50.30 -26.02
N ILE A 20 23.35 51.35 -25.92
CA ILE A 20 22.32 51.44 -24.87
C ILE A 20 21.28 50.31 -25.03
N THR A 21 20.81 50.05 -26.25
CA THR A 21 19.84 48.97 -26.49
C THR A 21 20.44 47.60 -26.22
N THR A 22 21.67 47.32 -26.67
CA THR A 22 22.36 46.05 -26.35
C THR A 22 22.51 45.87 -24.84
N LYS A 23 22.90 46.91 -24.09
CA LYS A 23 23.04 46.81 -22.63
C LYS A 23 21.73 46.52 -21.92
N ILE A 24 20.61 47.11 -22.38
CA ILE A 24 19.27 46.82 -21.84
C ILE A 24 18.86 45.38 -22.18
N THR A 25 19.05 44.95 -23.43
CA THR A 25 18.73 43.59 -23.88
C THR A 25 19.51 42.54 -23.11
N VAL A 26 20.82 42.72 -22.91
CA VAL A 26 21.66 41.79 -22.14
C VAL A 26 21.18 41.70 -20.68
N ARG A 27 20.87 42.84 -20.04
CA ARG A 27 20.32 42.84 -18.67
C ARG A 27 18.98 42.12 -18.58
N ASN A 28 18.09 42.35 -19.54
CA ASN A 28 16.80 41.67 -19.59
C ASN A 28 16.97 40.17 -19.85
N GLN A 29 17.88 39.77 -20.73
CA GLN A 29 18.19 38.36 -21.01
C GLN A 29 18.74 37.64 -19.76
N VAL A 30 19.65 38.27 -19.02
CA VAL A 30 20.16 37.70 -17.75
C VAL A 30 19.03 37.55 -16.74
N ARG A 31 18.21 38.58 -16.54
CA ARG A 31 17.07 38.52 -15.63
C ARG A 31 16.06 37.45 -16.03
N ILE A 32 15.77 37.31 -17.33
CA ILE A 32 14.88 36.26 -17.84
C ILE A 32 15.49 34.87 -17.59
N ALA A 33 16.78 34.69 -17.86
CA ALA A 33 17.48 33.43 -17.61
C ALA A 33 17.47 33.06 -16.12
N GLU A 34 17.67 34.02 -15.21
CA GLU A 34 17.56 33.82 -13.76
C GLU A 34 16.14 33.40 -13.35
N ILE A 35 15.10 34.10 -13.84
CA ILE A 35 13.70 33.76 -13.55
C ILE A 35 13.35 32.37 -14.08
N THR A 36 13.78 32.04 -15.30
CA THR A 36 13.56 30.71 -15.89
C THR A 36 14.28 29.63 -15.10
N ALA A 37 15.55 29.84 -14.73
CA ALA A 37 16.29 28.87 -13.92
C ALA A 37 15.63 28.65 -12.55
N GLN A 38 15.16 29.71 -11.89
CA GLN A 38 14.43 29.59 -10.63
C GLN A 38 13.11 28.84 -10.80
N LYS A 39 12.35 29.15 -11.86
CA LYS A 39 11.10 28.46 -12.18
C LYS A 39 11.35 26.98 -12.47
N ASP A 40 12.40 26.65 -13.21
CA ASP A 40 12.75 25.27 -13.54
C ASP A 40 13.14 24.48 -12.29
N VAL A 41 13.92 25.07 -11.38
CA VAL A 41 14.24 24.45 -10.08
C VAL A 41 12.98 24.23 -9.24
N ALA A 42 12.10 25.22 -9.18
CA ALA A 42 10.84 25.09 -8.44
C ALA A 42 9.95 23.98 -9.01
N LEU A 43 9.81 23.93 -10.34
CA LEU A 43 9.05 22.88 -11.03
C LEU A 43 9.67 21.49 -10.85
N GLN A 44 11.00 21.38 -10.89
CA GLN A 44 11.68 20.11 -10.63
C GLN A 44 11.47 19.64 -9.19
N SER A 45 11.59 20.54 -8.22
CA SER A 45 11.33 20.21 -6.82
C SER A 45 9.89 19.76 -6.61
N ASP A 46 8.92 20.45 -7.20
CA ASP A 46 7.50 20.10 -7.09
C ASP A 46 7.21 18.73 -7.72
N ARG A 47 7.78 18.47 -8.91
CA ARG A 47 7.70 17.15 -9.56
C ARG A 47 8.26 16.04 -8.70
N LEU A 48 9.45 16.22 -8.11
CA LEU A 48 10.07 15.20 -7.25
C LEU A 48 9.23 14.93 -5.99
N LEU A 49 8.66 15.98 -5.39
CA LEU A 49 7.74 15.83 -4.26
C LEU A 49 6.47 15.08 -4.66
N HIS A 50 5.90 15.41 -5.82
CA HIS A 50 4.73 14.73 -6.36
C HIS A 50 5.01 13.25 -6.66
N GLU A 51 6.12 12.94 -7.33
CA GLU A 51 6.56 11.57 -7.61
C GLU A 51 6.77 10.78 -6.33
N ARG A 52 7.38 11.38 -5.29
CA ARG A 52 7.56 10.75 -3.98
C ARG A 52 6.22 10.41 -3.32
N VAL A 53 5.27 11.34 -3.33
CA VAL A 53 3.92 11.12 -2.77
C VAL A 53 3.19 10.02 -3.53
N MET A 54 3.26 10.03 -4.86
CA MET A 54 2.63 9.02 -5.69
C MET A 54 3.24 7.63 -5.49
N ALA A 55 4.56 7.56 -5.33
CA ALA A 55 5.26 6.32 -5.01
C ALA A 55 4.85 5.77 -3.64
N GLU A 56 4.78 6.62 -2.61
CA GLU A 56 4.35 6.22 -1.26
C GLU A 56 2.91 5.69 -1.27
N VAL A 57 1.99 6.40 -1.93
CA VAL A 57 0.59 5.95 -2.05
C VAL A 57 0.49 4.63 -2.82
N ALA A 58 1.31 4.43 -3.86
CA ALA A 58 1.33 3.18 -4.60
C ALA A 58 1.79 2.01 -3.72
N ILE A 59 2.81 2.21 -2.89
CA ILE A 59 3.29 1.22 -1.92
C ILE A 59 2.19 0.91 -0.91
N GLU A 60 1.61 1.92 -0.27
CA GLU A 60 0.50 1.77 0.68
C GLU A 60 -0.65 0.93 0.10
N ARG A 61 -1.08 1.23 -1.12
CA ARG A 61 -2.17 0.50 -1.78
C ARG A 61 -1.82 -0.96 -2.07
N GLU A 62 -0.58 -1.22 -2.44
CA GLU A 62 -0.11 -2.58 -2.69
C GLU A 62 -0.08 -3.39 -1.40
N GLU A 63 0.39 -2.80 -0.29
CA GLU A 63 0.41 -3.47 1.01
C GLU A 63 -1.02 -3.71 1.56
N LEU A 64 -1.97 -2.79 1.36
CA LEU A 64 -3.39 -3.03 1.65
C LEU A 64 -3.95 -4.22 0.85
N ARG A 65 -3.61 -4.30 -0.44
CA ARG A 65 -4.05 -5.39 -1.32
C ARG A 65 -3.50 -6.73 -0.85
N LYS A 66 -2.21 -6.78 -0.48
CA LYS A 66 -1.57 -7.98 0.09
C LYS A 66 -2.24 -8.41 1.39
N MET A 67 -2.45 -7.47 2.33
CA MET A 67 -3.13 -7.76 3.59
C MET A 67 -4.54 -8.29 3.35
N HIS A 68 -5.31 -7.70 2.43
CA HIS A 68 -6.63 -8.22 2.06
C HIS A 68 -6.57 -9.66 1.53
N ALA A 69 -5.62 -9.96 0.65
CA ALA A 69 -5.45 -11.30 0.09
C ALA A 69 -5.10 -12.34 1.15
N ILE A 70 -4.23 -12.00 2.11
CA ILE A 70 -3.90 -12.83 3.26
C ILE A 70 -5.17 -13.15 4.07
N LEU A 71 -5.98 -12.13 4.40
CA LEU A 71 -7.20 -12.31 5.18
C LEU A 71 -8.26 -13.17 4.47
N SER A 72 -8.39 -13.02 3.15
CA SER A 72 -9.24 -13.88 2.33
C SER A 72 -8.77 -15.32 2.38
N ARG A 73 -7.46 -15.56 2.33
CA ARG A 73 -6.89 -16.89 2.38
C ARG A 73 -7.07 -17.55 3.75
N VAL A 74 -6.82 -16.81 4.82
CA VAL A 74 -7.02 -17.30 6.21
C VAL A 74 -8.49 -17.67 6.43
N SER A 75 -9.42 -16.80 6.05
CA SER A 75 -10.86 -17.08 6.14
C SER A 75 -11.27 -18.36 5.40
N LEU A 76 -10.69 -18.62 4.23
CA LEU A 76 -10.94 -19.85 3.48
C LEU A 76 -10.37 -21.08 4.19
N GLU A 77 -9.13 -20.98 4.67
CA GLU A 77 -8.43 -22.07 5.36
C GLU A 77 -9.14 -22.50 6.64
N THR A 78 -9.75 -21.54 7.34
CA THR A 78 -10.45 -21.76 8.61
C THR A 78 -11.96 -21.94 8.43
N SER A 79 -12.44 -22.09 7.20
CA SER A 79 -13.85 -22.32 6.93
C SER A 79 -14.29 -23.74 7.30
N LEU A 80 -15.57 -23.89 7.65
CA LEU A 80 -16.16 -25.20 7.90
C LEU A 80 -16.00 -26.15 6.71
N THR A 81 -16.18 -25.65 5.49
CA THR A 81 -15.98 -26.43 4.26
C THR A 81 -14.56 -26.98 4.19
N MET A 82 -13.56 -26.15 4.47
CA MET A 82 -12.16 -26.59 4.44
C MET A 82 -11.84 -27.57 5.58
N SER A 83 -12.45 -27.40 6.76
CA SER A 83 -12.34 -28.36 7.87
C SER A 83 -12.84 -29.75 7.47
N TYR A 84 -14.01 -29.85 6.81
CA TYR A 84 -14.51 -31.13 6.28
C TYR A 84 -13.57 -31.72 5.22
N ILE A 85 -13.13 -30.91 4.25
CA ILE A 85 -12.18 -31.37 3.21
C ILE A 85 -10.89 -31.92 3.82
N GLN A 86 -10.34 -31.26 4.85
CA GLN A 86 -9.15 -31.71 5.55
C GLN A 86 -9.37 -33.04 6.28
N SER A 87 -10.56 -33.21 6.87
CA SER A 87 -10.92 -34.39 7.64
C SER A 87 -11.20 -35.60 6.75
N ASP A 88 -11.89 -35.42 5.63
CA ASP A 88 -12.27 -36.50 4.71
C ASP A 88 -11.09 -37.03 3.88
N ASN A 89 -10.09 -36.19 3.61
CA ASN A 89 -8.96 -36.55 2.75
C ASN A 89 -7.89 -37.45 3.44
N ASN A 90 -8.12 -37.89 4.69
CA ASN A 90 -7.09 -38.58 5.49
C ASN A 90 -5.74 -37.83 5.48
N MET A 91 -5.81 -36.49 5.57
CA MET A 91 -4.62 -35.64 5.52
C MET A 91 -3.62 -36.11 6.58
N LYS A 92 -2.36 -36.30 6.17
CA LYS A 92 -1.32 -36.68 7.13
C LYS A 92 -1.11 -35.53 8.11
N LEU A 93 -0.96 -35.87 9.39
CA LEU A 93 -0.76 -34.89 10.46
C LEU A 93 0.44 -33.97 10.21
N HIS A 94 1.47 -34.46 9.53
CA HIS A 94 2.62 -33.66 9.13
C HIS A 94 2.24 -32.56 8.11
N GLU A 95 1.53 -32.91 7.04
CA GLU A 95 1.07 -31.97 6.01
C GLU A 95 0.13 -30.91 6.62
N PHE A 96 -0.72 -31.33 7.56
CA PHE A 96 -1.58 -30.41 8.31
C PHE A 96 -0.78 -29.36 9.09
N ARG A 97 0.28 -29.78 9.78
CA ARG A 97 1.14 -28.88 10.56
C ARG A 97 1.96 -27.94 9.69
N GLU A 98 2.41 -28.39 8.53
CA GLU A 98 3.09 -27.52 7.56
C GLU A 98 2.17 -26.40 7.10
N ARG A 99 0.91 -26.71 6.79
CA ARG A 99 -0.10 -25.70 6.44
C ARG A 99 -0.37 -24.71 7.57
N TYR A 100 -0.41 -25.19 8.82
CA TYR A 100 -0.51 -24.32 9.98
C TYR A 100 0.65 -23.32 10.04
N VAL A 101 1.90 -23.79 9.91
CA VAL A 101 3.09 -22.93 9.92
C VAL A 101 3.06 -21.90 8.78
N GLU A 102 2.66 -22.32 7.58
CA GLU A 102 2.48 -21.41 6.45
C GLU A 102 1.40 -20.34 6.74
N SER A 103 0.29 -20.73 7.37
CA SER A 103 -0.76 -19.81 7.81
C SER A 103 -0.25 -18.79 8.83
N CYS A 104 0.59 -19.22 9.79
CA CYS A 104 1.27 -18.33 10.73
C CYS A 104 2.18 -17.32 10.02
N HIS A 105 2.99 -17.77 9.04
CA HIS A 105 3.84 -16.86 8.28
C HIS A 105 3.03 -15.79 7.54
N ARG A 106 1.92 -16.16 6.91
CA ARG A 106 1.00 -15.20 6.27
C ARG A 106 0.45 -14.19 7.26
N LEU A 107 0.02 -14.63 8.45
CA LEU A 107 -0.52 -13.73 9.47
C LEU A 107 0.55 -12.83 10.10
N HIS A 108 1.80 -13.30 10.20
CA HIS A 108 2.93 -12.44 10.58
C HIS A 108 3.24 -11.38 9.52
N GLU A 109 3.13 -11.72 8.23
CA GLU A 109 3.25 -10.74 7.14
C GLU A 109 2.15 -9.67 7.23
N ALA A 110 0.88 -10.09 7.42
CA ALA A 110 -0.21 -9.14 7.65
C ALA A 110 0.03 -8.26 8.88
N LYS A 111 0.61 -8.82 9.95
CA LYS A 111 0.96 -8.06 11.16
C LYS A 111 2.03 -7.02 10.87
N ALA A 112 3.09 -7.39 10.16
CA ALA A 112 4.15 -6.47 9.74
C ALA A 112 3.59 -5.33 8.88
N ILE A 113 2.73 -5.65 7.91
CA ILE A 113 2.03 -4.64 7.09
C ILE A 113 1.24 -3.68 7.98
N SER A 114 0.44 -4.22 8.90
CA SER A 114 -0.36 -3.39 9.80
C SER A 114 0.50 -2.54 10.73
N ASP A 115 1.62 -3.04 11.24
CA ASP A 115 2.49 -2.26 12.15
C ASP A 115 3.22 -1.12 11.45
N ILE A 116 3.58 -1.32 10.18
CA ILE A 116 4.36 -0.33 9.41
C ILE A 116 3.45 0.72 8.78
N TYR A 117 2.37 0.29 8.13
CA TYR A 117 1.55 1.15 7.28
C TYR A 117 0.19 1.51 7.89
N TYR A 118 -0.39 0.63 8.72
CA TYR A 118 -1.76 0.80 9.25
C TYR A 118 -1.87 0.43 10.74
N PRO A 119 -1.19 1.15 11.66
CA PRO A 119 -1.08 0.75 13.07
C PRO A 119 -2.43 0.56 13.76
N GLU A 120 -3.46 1.28 13.33
CA GLU A 120 -4.84 1.17 13.79
C GLU A 120 -5.53 -0.18 13.45
N MET A 121 -4.96 -0.94 12.51
CA MET A 121 -5.43 -2.26 12.10
C MET A 121 -4.71 -3.40 12.82
N SER A 122 -3.58 -3.12 13.48
CA SER A 122 -2.70 -4.11 14.09
C SER A 122 -3.38 -5.01 15.13
N ASP A 123 -4.20 -4.41 15.99
CA ASP A 123 -4.94 -5.14 17.03
C ASP A 123 -5.97 -6.12 16.44
N SER A 124 -6.56 -5.76 15.28
CA SER A 124 -7.46 -6.66 14.54
C SER A 124 -6.71 -7.87 13.98
N VAL A 125 -5.50 -7.68 13.45
CA VAL A 125 -4.65 -8.78 12.98
C VAL A 125 -4.24 -9.70 14.13
N CYS A 126 -3.87 -9.16 15.29
CA CYS A 126 -3.57 -9.94 16.49
C CYS A 126 -4.74 -10.84 16.92
N LYS A 127 -5.96 -10.31 16.91
CA LYS A 127 -7.17 -11.07 17.26
C LYS A 127 -7.42 -12.22 16.29
N ILE A 128 -7.26 -11.97 14.99
CA ILE A 128 -7.39 -13.00 13.95
C ILE A 128 -6.32 -14.08 14.16
N TYR A 129 -5.06 -13.70 14.38
CA TYR A 129 -3.98 -14.64 14.64
C TYR A 129 -4.22 -15.50 15.89
N GLY A 130 -4.65 -14.88 16.99
CA GLY A 130 -4.99 -15.59 18.22
C GLY A 130 -6.07 -16.65 17.99
N GLN A 131 -7.14 -16.29 17.29
CA GLN A 131 -8.22 -17.24 16.98
C GLN A 131 -7.81 -18.31 15.97
N ALA A 132 -7.03 -17.96 14.96
CA ALA A 132 -6.49 -18.92 14.00
C ALA A 132 -5.67 -20.00 14.72
N ASN A 133 -4.80 -19.61 15.65
CA ASN A 133 -4.01 -20.56 16.43
C ASN A 133 -4.91 -21.55 17.21
N VAL A 134 -6.00 -21.06 17.82
CA VAL A 134 -6.97 -21.91 18.54
C VAL A 134 -7.72 -22.84 17.57
N PHE A 135 -8.16 -22.32 16.42
CA PHE A 135 -8.80 -23.10 15.35
C PHE A 135 -7.93 -24.29 14.95
N TRP A 136 -6.65 -24.05 14.63
CA TRP A 136 -5.73 -25.10 14.18
C TRP A 136 -5.54 -26.19 15.23
N GLY A 137 -5.48 -25.84 16.53
CA GLY A 137 -5.43 -26.82 17.61
C GLY A 137 -6.70 -27.67 17.74
N HIS A 138 -7.87 -27.07 17.55
CA HIS A 138 -9.14 -27.82 17.54
C HIS A 138 -9.26 -28.73 16.31
N GLN A 139 -8.83 -28.24 15.15
CA GLN A 139 -8.85 -29.04 13.92
C GLN A 139 -7.87 -30.21 14.00
N GLU A 140 -6.69 -30.04 14.63
CA GLU A 140 -5.79 -31.18 14.88
C GLU A 140 -6.47 -32.25 15.75
N SER A 141 -7.27 -31.84 16.73
CA SER A 141 -8.03 -32.77 17.58
C SER A 141 -9.07 -33.54 16.77
N VAL A 142 -9.78 -32.86 15.86
CA VAL A 142 -10.72 -33.50 14.92
C VAL A 142 -10.00 -34.55 14.07
N LEU A 143 -8.84 -34.23 13.50
CA LEU A 143 -8.07 -35.13 12.64
C LEU A 143 -7.50 -36.36 13.37
N ARG A 144 -7.27 -36.25 14.68
CA ARG A 144 -6.73 -37.35 15.51
C ARG A 144 -7.81 -38.26 16.09
N THR A 145 -9.06 -37.82 16.09
CA THR A 145 -10.17 -38.54 16.72
C THR A 145 -10.89 -39.38 15.67
N ASP A 146 -10.92 -40.71 15.83
CA ASP A 146 -11.75 -41.55 14.97
C ASP A 146 -13.23 -41.34 15.31
N VAL A 147 -14.00 -40.85 14.34
CA VAL A 147 -15.43 -40.58 14.49
C VAL A 147 -16.24 -41.84 14.82
N LYS A 148 -15.76 -43.03 14.44
CA LYS A 148 -16.45 -44.30 14.69
C LYS A 148 -16.32 -44.74 16.14
N ASP A 149 -15.18 -44.46 16.77
CA ASP A 149 -14.86 -44.91 18.12
C ASP A 149 -15.19 -43.84 19.16
N GLU A 150 -14.99 -42.56 18.85
CA GLU A 150 -15.10 -41.44 19.81
C GLU A 150 -15.97 -40.29 19.28
N ARG A 151 -17.13 -40.62 18.70
CA ARG A 151 -18.05 -39.64 18.08
C ARG A 151 -18.32 -38.39 18.92
N GLY A 152 -18.57 -38.53 20.23
CA GLY A 152 -18.86 -37.39 21.11
C GLY A 152 -17.67 -36.43 21.26
N VAL A 153 -16.44 -36.94 21.28
CA VAL A 153 -15.20 -36.14 21.35
C VAL A 153 -14.96 -35.44 20.01
N TRP A 154 -15.20 -36.15 18.92
CA TRP A 154 -15.12 -35.60 17.56
C TRP A 154 -16.11 -34.45 17.37
N GLU A 155 -17.38 -34.63 17.72
CA GLU A 155 -18.43 -33.60 17.61
C GLU A 155 -18.13 -32.38 18.49
N ALA A 156 -17.64 -32.60 19.73
CA ALA A 156 -17.23 -31.51 20.61
C ALA A 156 -16.03 -30.72 20.05
N SER A 157 -15.08 -31.39 19.40
CA SER A 157 -13.93 -30.73 18.76
C SER A 157 -14.35 -29.94 17.53
N LEU A 158 -15.18 -30.53 16.66
CA LEU A 158 -15.72 -29.87 15.47
C LEU A 158 -16.56 -28.64 15.83
N SER A 159 -17.37 -28.71 16.90
CA SER A 159 -18.13 -27.55 17.37
C SER A 159 -17.22 -26.35 17.72
N LYS A 160 -16.05 -26.60 18.31
CA LYS A 160 -15.05 -25.56 18.60
C LYS A 160 -14.36 -25.05 17.33
N VAL A 161 -14.09 -25.92 16.36
CA VAL A 161 -13.60 -25.54 15.03
C VAL A 161 -14.58 -24.58 14.35
N ILE A 162 -15.87 -24.90 14.34
CA ILE A 162 -16.92 -24.04 13.77
C ILE A 162 -16.93 -22.68 14.45
N LYS A 163 -17.00 -22.66 15.79
CA LYS A 163 -17.02 -21.42 16.56
C LYS A 163 -15.82 -20.51 16.26
N THR A 164 -14.62 -21.08 16.28
CA THR A 164 -13.39 -20.31 16.02
C THR A 164 -13.31 -19.86 14.56
N GLY A 165 -13.74 -20.68 13.61
CA GLY A 165 -13.87 -20.30 12.20
C GLY A 165 -14.81 -19.11 11.99
N ASP A 166 -15.95 -19.09 12.67
CA ASP A 166 -16.91 -17.98 12.62
C ASP A 166 -16.34 -16.69 13.23
N GLU A 167 -15.62 -16.79 14.36
CA GLU A 167 -14.93 -15.65 14.99
C GLU A 167 -13.85 -15.06 14.05
N ILE A 168 -13.04 -15.91 13.42
CA ILE A 168 -12.02 -15.51 12.45
C ILE A 168 -12.65 -14.81 11.24
N SER A 169 -13.71 -15.38 10.69
CA SER A 169 -14.46 -14.80 9.57
C SER A 169 -15.04 -13.43 9.91
N SER A 170 -15.63 -13.30 11.10
CA SER A 170 -16.18 -12.04 11.60
C SER A 170 -15.10 -10.96 11.73
N TYR A 171 -13.98 -11.27 12.38
CA TYR A 171 -12.87 -10.33 12.51
C TYR A 171 -12.23 -9.96 11.17
N SER A 172 -12.05 -10.95 10.29
CA SER A 172 -11.50 -10.75 8.95
C SER A 172 -12.39 -9.82 8.12
N ARG A 173 -13.72 -10.00 8.17
CA ARG A 173 -14.68 -9.13 7.48
C ARG A 173 -14.59 -7.68 7.97
N VAL A 174 -14.58 -7.46 9.28
CA VAL A 174 -14.45 -6.10 9.84
C VAL A 174 -13.13 -5.45 9.41
N LEU A 175 -12.04 -6.20 9.42
CA LEU A 175 -10.76 -5.68 8.96
C LEU A 175 -10.74 -5.40 7.45
N GLN A 176 -11.37 -6.25 6.63
CA GLN A 176 -11.51 -6.02 5.19
C GLN A 176 -12.37 -4.78 4.89
N GLU A 177 -13.39 -4.49 5.70
CA GLU A 177 -14.17 -3.24 5.60
C GLU A 177 -13.29 -2.00 5.89
N LYS A 178 -12.41 -2.08 6.89
CA LYS A 178 -11.41 -1.03 7.17
C LYS A 178 -10.43 -0.85 6.00
N ILE A 179 -9.91 -1.94 5.45
CA ILE A 179 -9.04 -1.93 4.27
C ILE A 179 -9.75 -1.25 3.08
N ALA A 180 -11.00 -1.61 2.82
CA ALA A 180 -11.79 -1.04 1.73
C ALA A 180 -12.02 0.47 1.92
N THR A 181 -12.22 0.90 3.18
CA THR A 181 -12.40 2.31 3.52
C THR A 181 -11.11 3.08 3.29
N ARG A 182 -9.98 2.58 3.82
CA ARG A 182 -8.67 3.18 3.60
C ARG A 182 -8.28 3.24 2.12
N GLY A 183 -8.61 2.21 1.36
CA GLY A 183 -8.39 2.19 -0.09
C GLY A 183 -9.17 3.30 -0.84
N LYS A 184 -10.36 3.67 -0.36
CA LYS A 184 -11.13 4.82 -0.90
C LYS A 184 -10.47 6.14 -0.51
N GLU A 185 -10.03 6.29 0.74
CA GLU A 185 -9.32 7.49 1.20
C GLU A 185 -8.06 7.76 0.38
N LEU A 186 -7.23 6.74 0.17
CA LEU A 186 -6.01 6.85 -0.65
C LEU A 186 -6.32 7.22 -2.10
N LYS A 187 -7.42 6.71 -2.66
CA LYS A 187 -7.86 7.11 -4.01
C LYS A 187 -8.23 8.59 -4.07
N ASN A 188 -8.97 9.08 -3.07
CA ASN A 188 -9.44 10.47 -3.03
C ASN A 188 -8.28 11.44 -2.78
N ALA A 189 -7.32 11.08 -1.90
CA ALA A 189 -6.14 11.89 -1.60
C ALA A 189 -5.23 12.10 -2.83
N VAL A 190 -5.24 11.17 -3.79
CA VAL A 190 -4.58 11.34 -5.09
C VAL A 190 -5.40 12.24 -6.01
N GLY A 191 -6.73 12.12 -6.00
CA GLY A 191 -7.63 12.95 -6.82
C GLY A 191 -7.64 14.43 -6.42
N GLU A 192 -7.66 14.74 -5.13
CA GLU A 192 -7.66 16.12 -4.61
C GLU A 192 -6.33 16.85 -4.82
N LYS A 193 -5.23 16.15 -5.10
CA LYS A 193 -3.92 16.76 -5.42
C LYS A 193 -3.74 17.02 -6.92
N ILE A 194 -4.73 16.71 -7.76
CA ILE A 194 -4.70 16.87 -9.21
C ILE A 194 -5.50 18.10 -9.67
N ASP A 195 -6.33 18.68 -8.81
CA ASP A 195 -7.06 19.95 -9.01
C ASP A 195 -6.35 21.13 -8.31
#